data_AF-A0A327WUB6-F1
#
_entry.id   AF-A0A327WUB6-F1
#
_cell.length_a   1.000
_cell.length_b   1.000
_cell.length_c   1.000
_cell.angle_alpha   90.00
_cell.angle_beta   90.00
_cell.angle_gamma   90.00
#
_symmetry.space_group_name_H-M   'P 1'
#
loop_
_entity.id
_entity.type
_entity.pdbx_description
1 polymer ?
#
loop_
_entity_poly.entity_id
_entity_poly.type
_entity_poly.pdbx_seq_one_letter_code
_entity_poly.pdbx_strand_id
1 'polypeptide(L)'
;MHLHLVIDHKSQQQEAGMTRQSFVRIQVVASGTLANGEQAQDLANHLTVGSAVEVEGFLNRHETSSGVAKLVLHAQQLKKI
;
A
#
# COMPACT_ATOMS: atom_id res chain seq x y z
N MET A 1 -1.11 12.64 -11.54
CA MET A 1 0.00 11.69 -11.77
C MET A 1 0.01 10.69 -10.63
N HIS A 2 0.16 9.41 -10.92
CA HIS A 2 -0.06 8.30 -9.99
C HIS A 2 1.20 7.43 -9.86
N LEU A 3 1.59 7.11 -8.63
CA LEU A 3 2.58 6.09 -8.31
C LEU A 3 1.84 4.80 -7.93
N HIS A 4 2.15 3.70 -8.60
CA HIS A 4 1.58 2.39 -8.32
C HIS A 4 2.65 1.48 -7.71
N LEU A 5 2.32 0.86 -6.58
CA LEU A 5 3.20 -0.05 -5.84
C LEU A 5 2.48 -1.36 -5.52
N VAL A 6 3.24 -2.40 -5.22
CA VAL A 6 2.75 -3.64 -4.63
C VAL A 6 3.51 -3.88 -3.34
N ILE A 7 2.80 -4.09 -2.25
CA ILE A 7 3.39 -4.30 -0.92
C ILE A 7 3.03 -5.69 -0.43
N ASP A 8 4.05 -6.39 0.05
CA ASP A 8 3.92 -7.63 0.81
C ASP A 8 3.95 -7.28 2.30
N HIS A 9 2.80 -7.38 2.97
CA HIS A 9 2.72 -7.27 4.42
C HIS A 9 2.80 -8.66 5.04
N LYS A 10 3.67 -8.83 6.04
CA LYS A 10 3.82 -10.04 6.85
C LYS A 10 3.87 -9.64 8.31
N SER A 11 3.01 -10.22 9.14
CA SER A 11 3.02 -9.98 10.58
C SER A 11 2.41 -11.16 11.35
N GLN A 12 2.51 -11.11 12.68
CA GLN A 12 1.74 -11.95 13.58
C GLN A 12 0.61 -11.11 14.21
N GLN A 13 -0.60 -11.65 14.22
CA GLN A 13 -1.78 -11.03 14.82
C GLN A 13 -2.37 -11.95 15.89
N GLN A 14 -3.08 -11.37 16.86
CA GLN A 14 -3.84 -12.14 17.86
C GLN A 14 -5.30 -12.24 17.41
N GLU A 15 -5.81 -13.47 17.33
CA GLU A 15 -7.19 -13.74 16.94
C GLU A 15 -7.75 -14.86 17.81
N ALA A 16 -8.87 -14.62 18.48
CA ALA A 16 -9.48 -15.56 19.43
C ALA A 16 -8.48 -16.11 20.50
N GLY A 17 -7.58 -15.25 20.97
CA GLY A 17 -6.56 -15.60 21.97
C GLY A 17 -5.39 -16.44 21.43
N MET A 18 -5.28 -16.62 20.12
CA MET A 18 -4.20 -17.37 19.49
C MET A 18 -3.42 -16.51 18.49
N THR A 19 -2.11 -16.75 18.42
CA THR A 19 -1.25 -16.13 17.41
C THR A 19 -1.57 -16.70 16.02
N ARG A 20 -1.72 -15.80 15.04
CA ARG A 20 -1.94 -16.10 13.62
C ARG A 20 -0.91 -15.39 12.77
N GLN A 21 -0.45 -16.06 11.72
CA GLN A 21 0.34 -15.41 10.68
C GLN A 21 -0.61 -14.65 9.76
N SER A 22 -0.36 -13.35 9.59
CA SER A 22 -1.08 -12.50 8.67
C SER A 22 -0.18 -12.17 7.48
N PHE A 23 -0.67 -12.47 6.28
CA PHE A 23 0.01 -12.15 5.03
C PHE A 23 -0.97 -11.53 4.05
N VAL A 24 -0.58 -10.42 3.44
CA VAL A 24 -1.32 -9.85 2.31
C VAL A 24 -0.34 -9.25 1.30
N ARG A 25 -0.62 -9.50 0.02
CA ARG A 25 -0.04 -8.75 -1.10
C ARG A 25 -1.10 -7.79 -1.61
N ILE A 26 -0.89 -6.49 -1.45
CA ILE A 26 -1.87 -5.46 -1.81
C ILE A 26 -1.27 -4.43 -2.79
N GLN A 27 -2.07 -3.99 -3.75
CA GLN A 27 -1.70 -2.86 -4.60
C GLN A 27 -1.96 -1.56 -3.84
N VAL A 28 -0.98 -0.66 -3.88
CA VAL A 28 -1.07 0.68 -3.33
C VAL A 28 -1.00 1.69 -4.48
N VAL A 29 -1.82 2.73 -4.40
CA VAL A 29 -1.81 3.86 -5.34
C VAL A 29 -1.61 5.16 -4.55
N ALA A 30 -0.53 5.87 -4.82
CA ALA A 30 -0.29 7.22 -4.30
C ALA A 30 -0.50 8.23 -5.43
N SER A 31 -1.17 9.34 -5.15
CA SER A 31 -1.58 10.30 -6.20
C SER A 31 -1.40 11.73 -5.73
N GLY A 32 -0.79 12.57 -6.57
CA GLY A 32 -0.60 13.99 -6.26
C GLY A 32 0.25 14.24 -5.00
N THR A 33 -0.06 15.30 -4.27
CA THR A 33 0.57 15.63 -2.99
C THR A 33 -0.02 14.76 -1.88
N LEU A 34 0.83 14.03 -1.15
CA LEU A 34 0.45 13.27 0.03
C LEU A 34 0.26 14.20 1.24
N ALA A 35 -0.31 13.69 2.33
CA ALA A 35 -0.62 14.48 3.52
C ALA A 35 0.63 15.07 4.21
N ASN A 36 1.81 14.49 3.98
CA ASN A 36 3.10 15.00 4.47
C ASN A 36 3.72 16.09 3.56
N GLY A 37 3.04 16.48 2.48
CA GLY A 37 3.51 17.50 1.54
C GLY A 37 4.41 16.97 0.41
N GLU A 38 4.85 15.70 0.46
CA GLU A 38 5.64 15.10 -0.61
C GLU A 38 4.79 14.80 -1.84
N GLN A 39 5.37 14.98 -3.03
CA GLN A 39 4.74 14.52 -4.26
C GLN A 39 4.92 13.00 -4.36
N ALA A 40 3.84 12.31 -4.75
CA ALA A 40 3.86 10.87 -4.96
C ALA A 40 4.97 10.42 -5.93
N GLN A 41 5.37 11.28 -6.87
CA GLN A 41 6.45 10.97 -7.81
C GLN A 41 7.84 11.04 -7.19
N ASP A 42 8.11 12.01 -6.33
CA ASP A 42 9.44 12.18 -5.73
C ASP A 42 9.78 10.97 -4.88
N LEU A 43 8.77 10.41 -4.22
CA LEU A 43 8.89 9.19 -3.44
C LEU A 43 9.30 7.97 -4.27
N ALA A 44 8.90 7.90 -5.54
CA ALA A 44 9.32 6.83 -6.45
C ALA A 44 10.85 6.79 -6.64
N ASN A 45 11.53 7.94 -6.51
CA ASN A 45 12.98 8.03 -6.64
C ASN A 45 13.72 7.51 -5.39
N HIS A 46 13.05 7.43 -4.24
CA HIS A 46 13.65 7.02 -2.96
C HIS A 46 13.32 5.58 -2.57
N LEU A 47 12.33 4.97 -3.23
CA LEU A 47 11.91 3.60 -3.02
C LEU A 47 12.59 2.65 -4.01
N THR A 48 13.04 1.51 -3.49
CA THR A 48 13.55 0.37 -4.27
C THR A 48 12.80 -0.89 -3.89
N VAL A 49 12.81 -1.91 -4.76
CA VAL A 49 12.25 -3.23 -4.42
C VAL A 49 12.94 -3.75 -3.15
N GLY A 50 12.15 -4.18 -2.18
CA GLY A 50 12.63 -4.60 -0.86
C GLY A 50 12.71 -3.50 0.18
N SER A 51 12.44 -2.23 -0.19
CA SER A 51 12.27 -1.15 0.80
C SER A 51 11.12 -1.48 1.74
N ALA A 52 11.39 -1.38 3.04
CA ALA A 52 10.35 -1.41 4.04
C ALA A 52 9.63 -0.05 4.07
N VAL A 53 8.30 -0.08 4.14
CA VAL A 53 7.47 1.11 4.07
C VAL A 53 6.30 1.00 5.03
N GLU A 54 5.77 2.15 5.43
CA GLU A 54 4.51 2.28 6.14
C GLU A 54 3.55 3.11 5.28
N VAL A 55 2.31 2.64 5.13
CA VAL A 55 1.30 3.24 4.27
C VAL A 55 0.01 3.41 5.04
N GLU A 56 -0.60 4.58 4.93
CA GLU A 56 -1.91 4.87 5.48
C GLU A 56 -2.81 5.48 4.40
N GLY A 57 -4.10 5.14 4.43
CA GLY A 57 -5.09 5.70 3.53
C GLY A 57 -6.39 4.91 3.55
N PHE A 58 -7.10 4.87 2.42
CA PHE A 58 -8.41 4.22 2.32
C PHE A 58 -8.42 3.10 1.29
N LEU A 59 -9.24 2.07 1.55
CA LEU A 59 -9.44 0.96 0.63
C LEU A 59 -10.44 1.34 -0.46
N ASN A 60 -10.17 0.88 -1.67
CA ASN A 60 -11.06 1.02 -2.83
C ASN A 60 -11.09 -0.29 -3.61
N ARG A 61 -12.24 -0.59 -4.22
CA ARG A 61 -12.39 -1.74 -5.11
C ARG A 61 -12.22 -1.27 -6.55
N HIS A 62 -11.19 -1.79 -7.21
CA HIS A 62 -11.04 -1.67 -8.65
C HIS A 62 -11.59 -2.91 -9.34
N GLU A 63 -12.02 -2.75 -10.58
CA GLU A 63 -12.34 -3.87 -11.47
C GLU A 63 -11.28 -3.92 -12.57
N THR A 64 -10.71 -5.10 -12.80
CA THR A 64 -9.85 -5.32 -13.97
C THR A 64 -10.69 -5.29 -15.24
N SER A 65 -10.05 -5.17 -16.40
CA SER A 65 -10.72 -5.33 -17.70
C SER A 65 -11.40 -6.70 -17.88
N SER A 66 -10.96 -7.71 -17.12
CA SER A 66 -11.59 -9.04 -17.05
C SER A 66 -12.75 -9.13 -16.05
N GLY A 67 -13.13 -8.04 -15.39
CA GLY A 67 -14.21 -7.98 -14.40
C GLY A 67 -13.83 -8.49 -13.00
N VAL A 68 -12.56 -8.81 -12.76
CA VAL A 68 -12.11 -9.31 -11.46
C VAL A 68 -11.96 -8.15 -10.48
N ALA A 69 -12.61 -8.29 -9.33
CA ALA A 69 -12.48 -7.35 -8.22
C ALA A 69 -11.07 -7.38 -7.64
N LYS A 70 -10.45 -6.21 -7.48
CA LYS A 70 -9.17 -6.04 -6.80
C LYS A 70 -9.29 -5.02 -5.68
N LEU A 71 -8.86 -5.40 -4.48
CA LEU A 71 -8.72 -4.46 -3.38
C LEU A 71 -7.44 -3.64 -3.56
N VAL A 72 -7.56 -2.32 -3.49
CA VAL A 72 -6.47 -1.35 -3.68
C VAL A 72 -6.46 -0.38 -2.52
N LEU A 73 -5.29 -0.12 -1.95
CA LEU A 73 -5.09 0.92 -0.94
C LEU A 73 -4.69 2.23 -1.61
N HIS A 74 -5.50 3.27 -1.50
CA HIS A 74 -5.14 4.62 -1.93
C HIS A 74 -4.41 5.31 -0.79
N ALA A 75 -3.11 5.55 -0.98
CA ALA A 75 -2.24 6.13 0.03
C ALA A 75 -2.51 7.63 0.19
N GLN A 76 -2.79 8.03 1.42
CA GLN A 76 -2.77 9.42 1.88
C GLN A 76 -1.42 9.76 2.54
N GLN A 77 -0.77 8.76 3.13
CA GLN A 77 0.60 8.84 3.65
C GLN A 77 1.39 7.62 3.18
N LEU A 78 2.66 7.83 2.83
CA LEU A 78 3.59 6.77 2.48
C LEU A 78 4.99 7.21 2.87
N LYS A 79 5.64 6.45 3.75
CA LYS A 79 7.02 6.71 4.19
C LYS A 79 7.85 5.45 4.14
N LYS A 80 9.13 5.62 3.82
CA LYS A 80 10.14 4.56 3.94
C LYS A 80 10.56 4.43 5.41
N ILE A 81 10.78 3.21 5.88
CA ILE A 81 11.26 2.88 7.23
C ILE A 81 12.62 2.18 7.20
#